data_AF-A0A9P6YR19-F1
#
_entry.id   AF-A0A9P6YR19-F1
#
_cell.length_a   1.000
_cell.length_b   1.000
_cell.length_c   1.000
_cell.angle_alpha   90.00
_cell.angle_beta   90.00
_cell.angle_gamma   90.00
#
_symmetry.space_group_name_H-M   'P 1'
#
loop_
_entity.id
_entity.type
_entity.pdbx_description
1 polymer ?
#
loop_
_entity_poly.entity_id
_entity_poly.type
_entity_poly.pdbx_seq_one_letter_code
_entity_poly.pdbx_strand_id
1 'polypeptide(L)'
;MLSSSASEKHNQSIEHIEQRKATIFESIHARYNKVDPNSYLRQENEGFFKYWTRRLVQIKPVELLWGEAEGTELRRALNTFQLIFVGIGAIIGTGIFVLSGQAASNNAGPAITISFVVAAAAAAFAALSYSEMASMIPVAGSAYTYAYATMGEVYKKKR
;
A
#
# COMPACT_ATOMS: atom_id res chain seq x y z
N MET A 1 -28.00 -37.93 9.06
CA MET A 1 -27.59 -37.96 7.63
C MET A 1 -27.36 -36.57 7.02
N LEU A 2 -28.19 -35.55 7.29
CA LEU A 2 -28.01 -34.18 6.73
C LEU A 2 -26.78 -33.40 7.26
N SER A 3 -26.30 -33.69 8.48
CA SER A 3 -25.15 -32.97 9.07
C SER A 3 -23.78 -33.41 8.51
N SER A 4 -23.68 -34.61 7.94
CA SER A 4 -22.40 -35.12 7.40
C SER A 4 -22.09 -34.52 6.02
N SER A 5 -23.13 -34.31 5.19
CA SER A 5 -23.00 -33.74 3.84
C SER A 5 -22.59 -32.26 3.85
N ALA A 6 -22.97 -31.49 4.88
CA ALA A 6 -22.63 -30.07 5.00
C ALA A 6 -21.15 -29.85 5.39
N SER A 7 -20.61 -30.70 6.29
CA SER A 7 -19.21 -30.65 6.70
C SER A 7 -18.25 -31.06 5.57
N GLU A 8 -18.67 -32.00 4.73
CA GLU A 8 -17.89 -32.52 3.60
C GLU A 8 -17.78 -31.49 2.46
N LYS A 9 -18.85 -30.74 2.19
CA LYS A 9 -18.84 -29.60 1.24
C LYS A 9 -17.98 -28.42 1.72
N HIS A 10 -17.94 -28.19 3.04
CA HIS A 10 -17.07 -27.17 3.62
C HIS A 10 -15.60 -27.57 3.50
N ASN A 11 -15.26 -28.83 3.82
CA ASN A 11 -13.90 -29.35 3.70
C ASN A 11 -13.38 -29.35 2.25
N GLN A 12 -14.24 -29.72 1.29
CA GLN A 12 -13.92 -29.64 -0.14
C GLN A 12 -13.70 -28.19 -0.62
N SER A 13 -14.40 -27.21 -0.04
CA SER A 13 -14.19 -25.79 -0.36
C SER A 13 -12.87 -25.27 0.20
N ILE A 14 -12.48 -25.71 1.40
CA ILE A 14 -11.20 -25.33 2.02
C ILE A 14 -10.02 -25.93 1.24
N GLU A 15 -10.09 -27.19 0.81
CA GLU A 15 -9.05 -27.80 -0.04
C GLU A 15 -8.89 -27.08 -1.38
N HIS A 16 -10.00 -26.69 -2.03
CA HIS A 16 -9.96 -25.98 -3.30
C HIS A 16 -9.42 -24.54 -3.16
N ILE A 17 -9.61 -23.91 -1.99
CA ILE A 17 -9.01 -22.60 -1.67
C ILE A 17 -7.50 -22.75 -1.43
N GLU A 18 -7.05 -23.78 -0.72
CA GLU A 18 -5.63 -24.04 -0.49
C GLU A 18 -4.89 -24.41 -1.79
N GLN A 19 -5.51 -25.21 -2.67
CA GLN A 19 -4.97 -25.50 -3.99
C GLN A 19 -4.87 -24.23 -4.85
N ARG A 20 -5.90 -23.38 -4.89
CA ARG A 20 -5.83 -22.09 -5.61
C ARG A 20 -4.75 -21.18 -5.07
N LYS A 21 -4.56 -21.11 -3.75
CA LYS A 21 -3.46 -20.37 -3.15
C LYS A 21 -2.12 -20.92 -3.63
N ALA A 22 -1.91 -22.24 -3.55
CA ALA A 22 -0.67 -22.87 -3.99
C ALA A 22 -0.35 -22.57 -5.47
N THR A 23 -1.34 -22.66 -6.38
CA THR A 23 -1.15 -22.34 -7.79
C THR A 23 -0.85 -20.86 -8.04
N ILE A 24 -1.51 -19.97 -7.29
CA ILE A 24 -1.25 -18.52 -7.35
C ILE A 24 0.17 -18.23 -6.87
N PHE A 25 0.59 -18.78 -5.73
CA PHE A 25 1.94 -18.61 -5.18
C PHE A 25 3.02 -19.14 -6.13
N GLU A 26 2.81 -20.30 -6.72
CA GLU A 26 3.74 -20.88 -7.71
C GLU A 26 3.85 -19.99 -8.97
N SER A 27 2.71 -19.45 -9.44
CA SER A 27 2.71 -18.52 -10.58
C SER A 27 3.41 -17.19 -10.27
N ILE A 28 3.36 -16.72 -9.02
CA ILE A 28 4.04 -15.52 -8.55
C ILE A 28 5.55 -15.78 -8.44
N HIS A 29 5.97 -16.90 -7.85
CA HIS A 29 7.39 -17.26 -7.78
C HIS A 29 8.00 -17.51 -9.17
N ALA A 30 7.25 -18.10 -10.10
CA ALA A 30 7.70 -18.27 -11.49
C ALA A 30 7.88 -16.92 -12.22
N ARG A 31 7.06 -15.91 -11.88
CA ARG A 31 7.25 -14.53 -12.37
C ARG A 31 8.42 -13.83 -11.68
N TYR A 32 8.59 -14.03 -10.37
CA TYR A 32 9.69 -13.46 -9.58
C TYR A 32 11.06 -13.93 -10.08
N ASN A 33 11.20 -15.24 -10.35
CA ASN A 33 12.46 -15.84 -10.79
C ASN A 33 12.87 -15.42 -12.22
N LYS A 34 11.99 -14.75 -12.97
CA LYS A 34 12.27 -14.18 -14.29
C LYS A 34 12.79 -12.74 -14.23
N VAL A 35 12.69 -12.08 -13.08
CA VAL A 35 13.10 -10.68 -12.93
C VAL A 35 14.45 -10.65 -12.23
N ASP A 36 15.49 -10.25 -12.95
CA ASP A 36 16.85 -10.16 -12.41
C ASP A 36 16.93 -9.22 -11.18
N PRO A 37 17.30 -9.70 -9.98
CA PRO A 37 17.36 -8.87 -8.77
C PRO A 37 18.41 -7.75 -8.84
N ASN A 38 19.38 -7.86 -9.76
CA ASN A 38 20.43 -6.87 -10.00
C ASN A 38 20.07 -5.83 -11.08
N SER A 39 18.87 -5.87 -11.67
CA SER A 39 18.46 -4.94 -12.73
C SER A 39 18.40 -3.46 -12.29
N TYR A 40 18.39 -3.21 -10.98
CA TYR A 40 18.38 -1.85 -10.38
C TYR A 40 19.77 -1.29 -10.08
N LEU A 41 20.79 -2.15 -10.10
CA LEU A 41 22.16 -1.70 -9.91
C LEU A 41 22.61 -1.04 -11.21
N ARG A 42 23.26 0.12 -11.10
CA ARG A 42 23.76 0.87 -12.24
C ARG A 42 24.81 0.03 -12.95
N GLN A 43 24.46 -0.48 -14.13
CA GLN A 43 25.40 -1.24 -14.95
C GLN A 43 26.52 -0.31 -15.45
N GLU A 44 27.77 -0.78 -15.34
CA GLU A 44 28.98 -0.01 -15.64
C GLU A 44 29.08 0.44 -17.10
N ASN A 45 28.42 -0.29 -18.02
CA ASN A 45 28.48 -0.09 -19.47
C ASN A 45 27.27 0.67 -20.06
N GLU A 46 26.50 1.39 -19.23
CA GLU A 46 25.37 2.19 -19.70
C GLU A 46 25.72 3.68 -19.78
N GLY A 47 25.68 4.23 -21.01
CA GLY A 47 25.79 5.67 -21.22
C GLY A 47 24.69 6.42 -20.45
N PHE A 48 25.03 7.58 -19.87
CA PHE A 48 24.15 8.38 -19.02
C PHE A 48 22.74 8.57 -19.61
N PHE A 49 22.65 8.81 -20.91
CA PHE A 49 21.37 9.03 -21.59
C PHE A 49 20.52 7.75 -21.69
N LYS A 50 21.15 6.60 -21.95
CA LYS A 50 20.48 5.30 -22.03
C LYS A 50 20.02 4.82 -20.64
N TYR A 51 20.85 5.07 -19.63
CA TYR A 51 20.47 4.87 -18.24
C TYR A 51 19.28 5.76 -17.87
N TRP A 52 19.36 7.06 -18.18
CA TRP A 52 18.34 8.04 -17.86
C TRP A 52 16.99 7.75 -18.53
N THR A 53 16.96 7.41 -19.82
CA THR A 53 15.72 7.06 -20.52
C THR A 53 15.12 5.74 -20.05
N ARG A 54 15.95 4.72 -19.76
CA ARG A 54 15.47 3.44 -19.23
C ARG A 54 14.88 3.60 -17.83
N ARG A 55 15.51 4.40 -16.97
CA ARG A 55 15.06 4.62 -15.60
C ARG A 55 13.74 5.39 -15.51
N LEU A 56 13.50 6.31 -16.44
CA LEU A 56 12.23 7.03 -16.53
C LEU A 56 11.06 6.11 -16.88
N VAL A 57 11.33 4.98 -17.55
CA VAL A 57 10.31 4.03 -18.02
C VAL A 57 10.26 2.76 -17.16
N GLN A 58 11.26 2.52 -16.31
CA GLN A 58 11.28 1.38 -15.39
C GLN A 58 10.40 1.65 -14.18
N ILE A 59 9.17 1.15 -14.27
CA ILE A 59 8.32 0.85 -13.11
C ILE A 59 8.92 -0.42 -12.47
N LYS A 60 9.22 -0.38 -11.17
CA LYS A 60 9.54 -1.63 -10.45
C LYS A 60 8.31 -2.54 -10.58
N PRO A 61 8.39 -3.74 -11.21
CA PRO A 61 7.27 -4.66 -11.22
C PRO A 61 6.88 -4.93 -9.77
N VAL A 62 5.58 -4.85 -9.50
CA VAL A 62 4.97 -5.04 -8.17
C VAL A 62 5.42 -6.35 -7.53
N GLU A 63 5.73 -7.34 -8.37
CA GLU A 63 6.25 -8.66 -8.01
C GLU A 63 7.59 -8.59 -7.23
N LEU A 64 8.46 -7.62 -7.50
CA LEU A 64 9.71 -7.45 -6.75
C LEU A 64 9.51 -6.79 -5.39
N LEU A 65 8.49 -5.94 -5.24
CA LEU A 65 8.14 -5.38 -3.94
C LEU A 65 7.55 -6.46 -3.02
N TRP A 66 6.93 -7.49 -3.60
CA TRP A 66 6.44 -8.65 -2.85
C TRP A 66 7.59 -9.54 -2.36
N GLY A 67 8.60 -9.80 -3.20
CA GLY A 67 9.80 -10.53 -2.78
C GLY A 67 10.69 -9.75 -1.80
N GLU A 68 10.72 -8.40 -1.89
CA GLU A 68 11.38 -7.57 -0.88
C GLU A 68 10.62 -7.56 0.45
N ALA A 69 9.29 -7.69 0.43
CA ALA A 69 8.49 -7.91 1.65
C ALA A 69 8.76 -9.28 2.30
N GLU A 70 9.09 -10.31 1.52
CA GLU A 70 9.55 -11.63 2.04
C GLU A 70 11.01 -11.61 2.51
N GLY A 71 11.86 -10.76 1.95
CA GLY A 71 13.26 -10.58 2.34
C GLY A 71 13.48 -9.77 3.63
N THR A 72 12.42 -9.23 4.24
CA THR A 72 12.55 -8.51 5.51
C THR A 72 12.63 -9.51 6.67
N GLU A 73 13.68 -9.42 7.50
CA GLU A 73 13.80 -10.22 8.73
C GLU A 73 12.78 -9.81 9.84
N LEU A 74 11.88 -8.87 9.54
CA LEU A 74 10.92 -8.33 10.50
C LEU A 74 9.70 -9.24 10.60
N ARG A 75 9.50 -9.81 11.79
CA ARG A 75 8.27 -10.54 12.10
C ARG A 75 7.07 -9.59 12.02
N ARG A 76 6.05 -9.94 11.24
CA ARG A 76 4.74 -9.29 11.28
C ARG A 76 4.16 -9.40 12.69
N ALA A 77 4.32 -8.33 13.48
CA ALA A 77 3.92 -8.28 14.89
C ALA A 77 2.68 -7.44 15.14
N LEU A 78 2.29 -6.58 14.19
CA LEU A 78 1.13 -5.72 14.35
C LEU A 78 -0.17 -6.43 13.99
N ASN A 79 -1.08 -6.45 14.96
CA ASN A 79 -2.47 -6.84 14.75
C ASN A 79 -3.28 -5.65 14.16
N THR A 80 -4.40 -5.92 13.50
CA THR A 80 -5.25 -4.91 12.85
C THR A 80 -5.64 -3.78 13.80
N PHE A 81 -5.99 -4.10 15.04
CA PHE A 81 -6.32 -3.09 16.05
C PHE A 81 -5.12 -2.19 16.40
N GLN A 82 -3.93 -2.77 16.54
CA GLN A 82 -2.72 -1.99 16.81
C GLN A 82 -2.41 -1.04 15.64
N LEU A 83 -2.64 -1.50 14.40
CA LEU A 83 -2.48 -0.68 13.21
C LEU A 83 -3.47 0.50 13.16
N ILE A 84 -4.73 0.25 13.57
CA ILE A 84 -5.74 1.31 13.71
C ILE A 84 -5.32 2.33 14.77
N PHE A 85 -4.85 1.90 15.93
CA PHE A 85 -4.37 2.81 16.97
C PHE A 85 -3.17 3.64 16.53
N VAL A 86 -2.23 3.05 15.79
CA VAL A 86 -1.12 3.79 15.17
C VAL A 86 -1.65 4.85 14.20
N GLY A 87 -2.66 4.51 13.39
CA GLY A 87 -3.32 5.47 12.49
C GLY A 87 -3.99 6.62 13.23
N ILE A 88 -4.75 6.34 14.29
CA ILE A 88 -5.41 7.36 15.11
C ILE A 88 -4.37 8.29 15.75
N GLY A 89 -3.30 7.72 16.32
CA GLY A 89 -2.20 8.49 16.92
C GLY A 89 -1.46 9.36 15.91
N ALA A 90 -1.34 8.93 14.65
CA ALA A 90 -0.75 9.72 13.58
C ALA A 90 -1.66 10.88 13.11
N ILE A 91 -2.98 10.74 13.22
CA ILE A 91 -3.96 11.76 12.81
C ILE A 91 -4.19 12.81 13.92
N ILE A 92 -4.28 12.37 15.18
CA ILE A 92 -4.49 13.26 16.33
C ILE A 92 -3.17 13.94 16.69
N GLY A 93 -2.85 15.02 15.97
CA GLY A 93 -1.66 15.84 16.19
C GLY A 93 -1.95 17.22 16.78
N THR A 94 -0.97 18.12 16.70
CA THR A 94 -1.11 19.53 17.13
C THR A 94 -2.18 20.30 16.37
N GLY A 95 -2.50 19.86 15.14
CA GLY A 95 -3.48 20.49 14.27
C GLY A 95 -4.87 20.61 14.90
N ILE A 96 -5.40 19.55 15.50
CA ILE A 96 -6.75 19.61 16.09
C ILE A 96 -6.80 20.50 17.34
N PHE A 97 -5.73 20.56 18.12
CA PHE A 97 -5.68 21.34 19.36
C PHE A 97 -5.44 22.85 19.12
N VAL A 98 -4.68 23.21 18.08
CA VAL A 98 -4.33 24.62 17.79
C VAL A 98 -5.16 25.20 16.66
N LEU A 99 -5.29 24.50 15.53
CA LEU A 99 -5.94 25.05 14.34
C LEU A 99 -7.46 25.13 14.50
N SER A 100 -8.08 24.24 15.26
CA SER A 100 -9.52 24.30 15.51
C SER A 100 -9.93 25.56 16.26
N GLY A 101 -9.12 26.01 17.23
CA GLY A 101 -9.36 27.24 17.96
C GLY A 101 -9.24 28.48 17.08
N GLN A 102 -8.20 28.53 16.24
CA GLN A 102 -8.02 29.62 15.27
C GLN A 102 -9.11 29.62 14.19
N ALA A 103 -9.50 28.45 13.69
CA ALA A 103 -10.58 28.32 12.70
C ALA A 103 -11.94 28.70 13.29
N ALA A 104 -12.18 28.40 14.57
CA ALA A 104 -13.41 28.79 15.26
C ALA A 104 -13.46 30.31 15.46
N SER A 105 -12.35 30.89 15.92
CA SER A 105 -12.27 32.34 16.19
C SER A 105 -12.36 33.18 14.92
N ASN A 106 -11.68 32.78 13.83
CA ASN A 106 -11.47 33.66 12.68
C ASN A 106 -12.35 33.36 11.47
N ASN A 107 -12.89 32.14 11.34
CA ASN A 107 -13.58 31.72 10.12
C ASN A 107 -15.04 31.29 10.36
N ALA A 108 -15.28 30.31 11.24
CA ALA A 108 -16.57 29.62 11.29
C ALA A 108 -17.43 29.95 12.54
N GLY A 109 -16.84 30.46 13.62
CA GLY A 109 -17.58 30.72 14.86
C GLY A 109 -18.26 29.46 15.41
N PRO A 110 -19.50 29.56 15.92
CA PRO A 110 -20.27 28.40 16.42
C PRO A 110 -20.57 27.33 15.36
N ALA A 111 -20.47 27.67 14.06
CA ALA A 111 -20.77 26.76 12.96
C ALA A 111 -19.60 25.84 12.56
N ILE A 112 -18.46 25.88 13.27
CA ILE A 112 -17.27 25.07 12.96
C ILE A 112 -17.56 23.56 12.92
N THR A 113 -18.53 23.09 13.71
CA THR A 113 -18.96 21.69 13.71
C THR A 113 -19.48 21.25 12.34
N ILE A 114 -20.21 22.11 11.63
CA ILE A 114 -20.71 21.83 10.28
C ILE A 114 -19.55 21.70 9.30
N SER A 115 -18.55 22.60 9.39
CA SER A 115 -17.33 22.54 8.58
C SER A 115 -16.55 21.23 8.80
N PHE A 116 -16.45 20.76 10.05
CA PHE A 116 -15.80 19.48 10.36
C PHE A 116 -16.56 18.28 9.78
N VAL A 117 -17.90 18.30 9.77
CA VAL A 117 -18.70 17.23 9.17
C VAL A 117 -18.45 17.16 7.65
N VAL A 118 -18.43 18.30 6.97
CA VAL A 118 -18.15 18.34 5.52
C VAL A 118 -16.71 17.91 5.22
N ALA A 119 -15.74 18.36 6.02
CA ALA A 119 -14.34 17.95 5.88
C ALA A 119 -14.16 16.44 6.13
N ALA A 120 -14.85 15.87 7.12
CA ALA A 120 -14.83 14.44 7.41
C ALA A 120 -15.40 13.62 6.25
N ALA A 121 -16.49 14.09 5.61
CA ALA A 121 -17.05 13.43 4.44
C ALA A 121 -16.05 13.44 3.27
N ALA A 122 -15.40 14.57 2.99
CA ALA A 122 -14.37 14.66 1.95
C ALA A 122 -13.16 13.76 2.27
N ALA A 123 -12.70 13.73 3.52
CA ALA A 123 -11.61 12.87 3.97
C ALA A 123 -11.98 11.37 3.87
N ALA A 124 -13.23 10.99 4.10
CA ALA A 124 -13.69 9.60 3.95
C ALA A 124 -13.58 9.12 2.49
N PHE A 125 -13.97 9.94 1.52
CA PHE A 125 -13.80 9.60 0.11
C PHE A 125 -12.32 9.45 -0.29
N ALA A 126 -11.45 10.32 0.22
CA ALA A 126 -10.00 10.20 0.01
C ALA A 126 -9.42 8.95 0.70
N ALA A 127 -9.92 8.58 1.88
CA ALA A 127 -9.48 7.37 2.58
C ALA A 127 -9.90 6.10 1.84
N LEU A 128 -11.09 6.08 1.23
CA LEU A 128 -11.57 4.95 0.42
C LEU A 128 -10.67 4.71 -0.80
N SER A 129 -10.30 5.76 -1.54
CA SER A 129 -9.40 5.63 -2.69
C SER A 129 -8.00 5.17 -2.27
N TYR A 130 -7.50 5.64 -1.11
CA TYR A 130 -6.23 5.17 -0.57
C TYR A 130 -6.30 3.71 -0.09
N SER A 131 -7.44 3.27 0.44
CA SER A 131 -7.68 1.89 0.85
C SER A 131 -7.65 0.93 -0.33
N GLU A 132 -8.21 1.32 -1.49
CA GLU A 132 -8.15 0.52 -2.72
C GLU A 132 -6.70 0.29 -3.13
N MET A 133 -5.90 1.35 -3.13
CA MET A 133 -4.48 1.29 -3.48
C MET A 133 -3.65 0.46 -2.48
N ALA A 134 -3.94 0.58 -1.18
CA ALA A 134 -3.30 -0.22 -0.14
C ALA A 134 -3.63 -1.73 -0.25
N SER A 135 -4.83 -2.07 -0.73
CA SER A 135 -5.24 -3.46 -0.97
C SER A 135 -4.58 -4.09 -2.21
N MET A 136 -4.28 -3.27 -3.22
CA MET A 136 -3.64 -3.72 -4.47
C MET A 136 -2.13 -3.94 -4.31
N ILE A 137 -1.48 -3.18 -3.43
CA ILE A 137 -0.01 -3.18 -3.27
C ILE A 137 0.33 -3.34 -1.77
N PRO A 138 0.33 -4.59 -1.23
CA PRO A 138 0.48 -4.85 0.20
C PRO A 138 1.96 -4.83 0.64
N VAL A 139 2.63 -3.72 0.41
CA VAL A 139 4.08 -3.54 0.67
C VAL A 139 4.29 -2.35 1.60
N ALA A 140 5.34 -2.40 2.41
CA ALA A 140 5.69 -1.30 3.30
C ALA A 140 6.11 -0.07 2.46
N GLY A 141 5.16 0.81 2.18
CA GLY A 141 5.34 1.95 1.30
C GLY A 141 4.44 3.11 1.69
N SER A 142 4.94 4.33 1.48
CA SER A 142 4.17 5.57 1.65
C SER A 142 3.58 6.01 0.30
N ALA A 143 2.92 7.17 0.26
CA ALA A 143 2.42 7.79 -0.99
C ALA A 143 3.46 7.81 -2.13
N TYR A 144 4.76 7.88 -1.79
CA TYR A 144 5.86 7.80 -2.74
C TYR A 144 5.92 6.45 -3.48
N THR A 145 5.76 5.32 -2.78
CA THR A 145 5.78 3.98 -3.39
C THR A 145 4.61 3.81 -4.35
N TYR A 146 3.45 4.34 -3.98
CA TYR A 146 2.27 4.33 -4.82
C TYR A 146 2.39 5.22 -6.05
N ALA A 147 2.90 6.45 -5.88
CA ALA A 147 3.17 7.35 -7.00
C ALA A 147 4.25 6.78 -7.94
N TYR A 148 5.25 6.08 -7.40
CA TYR A 148 6.29 5.41 -8.20
C TYR A 148 5.70 4.27 -9.05
N ALA A 149 4.74 3.52 -8.52
CA ALA A 149 4.04 2.46 -9.25
C ALA A 149 3.20 3.01 -10.41
N THR A 150 2.60 4.20 -10.26
CA THR A 150 1.70 4.78 -11.27
C THR A 150 2.36 5.75 -12.24
N MET A 151 3.36 6.52 -11.80
CA MET A 151 3.95 7.63 -12.59
C MET A 151 5.42 7.42 -12.98
N GLY A 152 6.11 6.39 -12.48
CA GLY A 152 7.54 6.16 -12.75
C GLY A 152 8.47 7.18 -12.05
N GLU A 153 9.79 7.01 -12.18
CA GLU A 153 10.83 7.80 -11.50
C GLU A 153 11.00 9.22 -12.09
N VAL A 154 9.90 9.97 -12.30
CA VAL A 154 9.89 11.26 -13.00
C VAL A 154 10.54 12.40 -12.22
N TYR A 155 10.81 12.23 -10.92
CA TYR A 155 11.32 13.32 -10.09
C TYR A 155 12.38 12.93 -9.06
N LYS A 156 13.45 12.26 -9.50
CA LYS A 156 14.71 12.25 -8.73
C LYS A 156 15.76 13.12 -9.42
N LYS A 157 15.58 14.45 -9.34
CA LYS A 157 16.66 15.41 -9.63
C LYS A 157 17.59 15.46 -8.42
N LYS A 158 18.72 14.76 -8.51
CA LYS A 158 19.87 14.88 -7.59
C LYS A 158 20.24 16.35 -7.39
N ARG A 159 20.44 16.75 -6.14
CA ARG A 159 21.66 17.49 -5.79
C ARG A 159 22.71 16.46 -5.38
#